data_AF-X0DCT4-F1
#
_entry.id   AF-X0DCT4-F1
#
_cell.length_a   1.000
_cell.length_b   1.000
_cell.length_c   1.000
_cell.angle_alpha   90.00
_cell.angle_beta   90.00
_cell.angle_gamma   90.00
#
_symmetry.space_group_name_H-M   'P 1'
#
loop_
_entity.id
_entity.type
_entity.pdbx_description
1 polymer ?
#
loop_
_entity_poly.entity_id
_entity_poly.type
_entity_poly.pdbx_seq_one_letter_code
_entity_poly.pdbx_strand_id
1 'polypeptide(L)'
;MQEYSRKASTYESRLEELHKRSVHHDDHLRLIDAWWRQVLEEMELLSDSEITSTTPSDPPYLSGVTFKDLHEFQKHLSDKGKTIKSRAEALLGRLASSRGKIDPDAAALENKVASLLATQKEYLFKLDRLKSEKDQLSEQLNAATLRYFKAEKKLDRAKSFQVQKLEQQAFANATRPSASGDGSAEAGETNGNAGELLLKYEEATAAATKQKEQLDVILAEIKTLQDENSTLKAKRETLTDEDFIRTDVFKQFKNQNEDLIKRINTLEATNKQLREEAEKLQAERSMFRTQLEADANQVTQELEAEIISRDQDLARVRSARDELLAETTQHKARLEQDRASIDQVKALASAKEDRITALEAKLSRLQPNEDQQAIRPDIEALTIDELRLHYTKLERDFNSINTEFPAMEKAYKKIIQIAQKKAMDTSAAEERMAILIAEKSKADQKYFAARKDADTRNNEIRSLRHQNSKSSEIIAQLKDLESQNRTLLGNLDKQLTDLKQANAALMTENKKMETASLDALRRTESLNKQVADLTNLVKSKDAASAVVRERNTMQETEVEKMKVRLEHTQKDRDNWKNKALSNASEEEEMLRVSDPRKQS
;
A
#
# COMPACT_ATOMS: atom_id res chain seq x y z
N MET A 1 30.52 -34.44 25.55
CA MET A 1 29.84 -33.91 26.77
C MET A 1 29.29 -32.50 26.58
N GLN A 2 30.08 -31.50 26.16
CA GLN A 2 29.58 -30.11 26.00
C GLN A 2 28.45 -29.95 24.94
N GLU A 3 28.50 -30.68 23.83
CA GLU A 3 27.42 -30.65 22.83
C GLU A 3 26.10 -31.26 23.34
N TYR A 4 26.18 -32.30 24.17
CA TYR A 4 25.00 -32.91 24.80
C TYR A 4 24.38 -31.95 25.82
N SER A 5 25.19 -31.23 26.60
CA SER A 5 24.72 -30.17 27.50
C SER A 5 24.05 -29.00 26.75
N ARG A 6 24.63 -28.56 25.61
CA ARG A 6 23.99 -27.54 24.75
C ARG A 6 22.69 -28.01 24.14
N LYS A 7 22.61 -29.26 23.66
CA LYS A 7 21.38 -29.85 23.14
C LYS A 7 20.32 -29.99 24.24
N ALA A 8 20.69 -30.44 25.44
CA ALA A 8 19.81 -30.53 26.60
C ALA A 8 19.23 -29.16 26.97
N SER A 9 20.06 -28.12 27.10
CA SER A 9 19.62 -26.75 27.37
C SER A 9 18.71 -26.20 26.26
N THR A 10 18.97 -26.54 25.00
CA THR A 10 18.10 -26.15 23.87
C THR A 10 16.74 -26.86 23.95
N TYR A 11 16.71 -28.14 24.32
CA TYR A 11 15.48 -28.89 24.48
C TYR A 11 14.67 -28.44 25.70
N GLU A 12 15.32 -28.14 26.83
CA GLU A 12 14.69 -27.55 28.01
C GLU A 12 14.07 -26.19 27.68
N SER A 13 14.81 -25.31 26.99
CA SER A 13 14.29 -24.02 26.54
C SER A 13 13.09 -24.17 25.60
N ARG A 14 13.13 -25.13 24.68
CA ARG A 14 12.01 -25.44 23.78
C ARG A 14 10.81 -26.03 24.52
N LEU A 15 11.04 -26.84 25.55
CA LEU A 15 9.99 -27.39 26.42
C LEU A 15 9.32 -26.29 27.24
N GLU A 16 10.09 -25.38 27.82
CA GLU A 16 9.55 -24.21 28.53
C GLU A 16 8.73 -23.31 27.59
N GLU A 17 9.21 -23.08 26.37
CA GLU A 17 8.48 -22.30 25.36
C GLU A 17 7.17 -22.98 24.93
N LEU A 18 7.21 -24.31 24.71
CA LEU A 18 6.02 -25.10 24.43
C LEU A 18 5.02 -25.09 25.59
N HIS A 19 5.49 -25.20 26.83
CA HIS A 19 4.65 -25.13 28.01
C HIS A 19 3.98 -23.76 28.15
N LYS A 20 4.75 -22.67 27.98
CA LYS A 20 4.21 -21.30 27.97
C LYS A 20 3.16 -21.11 26.87
N ARG A 21 3.42 -21.62 25.66
CA ARG A 21 2.44 -21.59 24.57
C ARG A 21 1.20 -22.40 24.93
N SER A 22 1.34 -23.60 25.51
CA SER A 22 0.18 -24.41 25.92
C SER A 22 -0.72 -23.66 26.88
N VAL A 23 -0.15 -23.10 27.97
CA VAL A 23 -0.90 -22.31 28.96
C VAL A 23 -1.61 -21.13 28.31
N HIS A 24 -0.92 -20.42 27.40
CA HIS A 24 -1.49 -19.29 26.69
C HIS A 24 -2.66 -19.69 25.77
N HIS A 25 -2.57 -20.82 25.06
CA HIS A 25 -3.70 -21.32 24.26
C HIS A 25 -4.86 -21.78 25.15
N ASP A 26 -4.57 -22.39 26.31
CA ASP A 26 -5.60 -22.80 27.25
C ASP A 26 -6.38 -21.59 27.80
N ASP A 27 -5.68 -20.50 28.11
CA ASP A 27 -6.28 -19.25 28.53
C ASP A 27 -7.10 -18.59 27.41
N HIS A 28 -6.62 -18.64 26.16
CA HIS A 28 -7.40 -18.20 25.00
C HIS A 28 -8.71 -18.98 24.85
N LEU A 29 -8.68 -20.30 25.02
CA LEU A 29 -9.89 -21.13 24.93
C LEU A 29 -10.88 -20.81 26.06
N ARG A 30 -10.39 -20.57 27.28
CA ARG A 30 -11.21 -20.12 28.40
C ARG A 30 -11.86 -18.77 28.14
N LEU A 31 -11.11 -17.82 27.58
CA LEU A 31 -11.62 -16.50 27.24
C LEU A 31 -12.70 -16.56 26.15
N ILE A 32 -12.49 -17.38 25.11
CA ILE A 32 -13.48 -17.60 24.05
C ILE A 32 -14.77 -18.20 24.62
N ASP A 33 -14.67 -19.18 25.53
CA ASP A 33 -15.86 -19.74 26.22
C ASP A 33 -16.57 -18.68 27.09
N ALA A 34 -15.82 -17.84 27.80
CA ALA A 34 -16.37 -16.73 28.57
C ALA A 34 -17.14 -15.74 27.68
N TRP A 35 -16.57 -15.37 26.54
CA TRP A 35 -17.19 -14.45 25.58
C TRP A 35 -18.49 -15.00 25.00
N TRP A 36 -18.51 -16.28 24.61
CA TRP A 36 -19.74 -16.89 24.12
C TRP A 36 -20.85 -16.92 25.17
N ARG A 37 -20.51 -17.19 26.43
CA ARG A 37 -21.47 -17.10 27.54
C ARG A 37 -21.99 -15.68 27.71
N GLN A 38 -21.11 -14.69 27.78
CA GLN A 38 -21.47 -13.28 27.92
C GLN A 38 -22.40 -12.81 26.79
N VAL A 39 -22.07 -13.12 25.53
CA VAL A 39 -22.90 -12.74 24.38
C VAL A 39 -24.29 -13.38 24.46
N LEU A 40 -24.38 -14.65 24.85
CA LEU A 40 -25.68 -15.32 25.02
C LEU A 40 -26.50 -14.72 26.15
N GLU A 41 -25.87 -14.35 27.27
CA GLU A 41 -26.52 -13.68 28.41
C GLU A 41 -27.01 -12.27 28.04
N GLU A 42 -26.20 -11.49 27.32
CA GLU A 42 -26.60 -10.17 26.81
C GLU A 42 -27.74 -10.25 25.79
N MET A 43 -27.71 -11.25 24.89
CA MET A 43 -28.80 -11.49 23.94
C MET A 43 -30.09 -11.92 24.64
N GLU A 44 -30.00 -12.70 25.71
CA GLU A 44 -31.15 -13.10 26.53
C GLU A 44 -31.79 -11.88 27.19
N LEU A 45 -30.97 -10.99 27.76
CA LEU A 45 -31.41 -9.73 28.37
C LEU A 45 -32.06 -8.76 27.37
N LEU A 46 -31.61 -8.75 26.11
CA LEU A 46 -32.24 -7.98 25.03
C LEU A 46 -33.56 -8.59 24.53
N SER A 47 -33.73 -9.90 24.68
CA SER A 47 -34.91 -10.62 24.20
C SER A 47 -36.08 -10.63 25.20
N ASP A 48 -35.78 -10.60 26.51
CA ASP A 48 -36.75 -10.60 27.59
C ASP A 48 -36.91 -9.18 28.16
N SER A 49 -38.07 -8.53 27.93
CA SER A 49 -38.42 -7.26 28.59
C SER A 49 -38.80 -7.43 30.07
N GLU A 50 -38.93 -8.66 30.55
CA GLU A 50 -39.13 -9.02 31.95
C GLU A 50 -38.15 -10.14 32.35
N ILE A 51 -37.42 -9.94 33.45
CA ILE A 51 -36.43 -10.89 33.97
C ILE A 51 -37.15 -12.17 34.39
N THR A 52 -37.16 -13.19 33.53
CA THR A 52 -37.70 -14.51 33.88
C THR A 52 -36.54 -15.45 34.18
N SER A 53 -36.10 -15.45 35.44
CA SER A 53 -35.02 -16.30 35.94
C SER A 53 -35.47 -17.77 36.05
N THR A 54 -35.51 -18.51 34.94
CA THR A 54 -35.72 -19.97 34.98
C THR A 54 -35.00 -20.71 33.86
N THR A 55 -33.66 -20.70 33.87
CA THR A 55 -32.91 -21.85 33.34
C THR A 55 -31.80 -22.26 34.31
N PRO A 56 -31.49 -23.56 34.43
CA PRO A 56 -30.49 -24.05 35.37
C PRO A 56 -29.15 -23.42 34.99
N SER A 57 -28.55 -22.69 35.93
CA SER A 57 -27.19 -22.16 35.81
C SER A 57 -26.27 -23.30 35.43
N ASP A 58 -25.73 -23.25 34.20
CA ASP A 58 -24.50 -23.96 33.87
C ASP A 58 -23.46 -23.65 34.97
N PRO A 59 -22.54 -24.58 35.30
CA PRO A 59 -21.57 -24.35 36.35
C PRO A 59 -20.82 -23.01 36.14
N PRO A 60 -20.52 -22.27 37.22
CA PRO A 60 -19.87 -20.95 37.13
C PRO A 60 -18.43 -20.99 36.59
N TYR A 61 -17.91 -22.18 36.32
CA TYR A 61 -16.54 -22.39 35.87
C TYR A 61 -16.46 -22.50 34.34
N LEU A 62 -15.43 -21.84 33.79
CA LEU A 62 -15.04 -21.93 32.39
C LEU A 62 -14.70 -23.38 32.02
N SER A 63 -14.96 -23.74 30.76
CA SER A 63 -14.70 -25.07 30.21
C SER A 63 -13.38 -25.67 30.69
N GLY A 64 -13.41 -26.92 31.18
CA GLY A 64 -12.20 -27.66 31.51
C GLY A 64 -11.34 -27.81 30.25
N VAL A 65 -10.07 -27.38 30.29
CA VAL A 65 -9.15 -27.46 29.14
C VAL A 65 -8.26 -28.71 29.22
N THR A 66 -8.37 -29.46 30.31
CA THR A 66 -7.62 -30.69 30.57
C THR A 66 -8.42 -31.89 30.11
N PHE A 67 -8.07 -32.44 28.96
CA PHE A 67 -8.67 -33.65 28.39
C PHE A 67 -7.65 -34.79 28.39
N LYS A 68 -8.12 -36.04 28.58
CA LYS A 68 -7.22 -37.19 28.57
C LYS A 68 -6.72 -37.51 27.16
N ASP A 69 -7.55 -37.26 26.16
CA ASP A 69 -7.21 -37.44 24.75
C ASP A 69 -7.92 -36.41 23.83
N LEU A 70 -7.52 -36.41 22.57
CA LEU A 70 -8.08 -35.53 21.54
C LEU A 70 -9.57 -35.83 21.28
N HIS A 71 -10.01 -37.05 21.52
CA HIS A 71 -11.38 -37.48 21.23
C HIS A 71 -12.38 -36.91 22.25
N GLU A 72 -12.02 -36.94 23.54
CA GLU A 72 -12.75 -36.27 24.62
C GLU A 72 -12.83 -34.76 24.39
N PHE A 73 -11.73 -34.13 23.96
CA PHE A 73 -11.72 -32.70 23.60
C PHE A 73 -12.67 -32.39 22.44
N GLN A 74 -12.58 -33.15 21.35
CA GLN A 74 -13.42 -32.94 20.17
C GLN A 74 -14.91 -33.18 20.48
N LYS A 75 -15.22 -34.17 21.31
CA LYS A 75 -16.58 -34.43 21.80
C LYS A 75 -17.10 -33.27 22.65
N HIS A 76 -16.31 -32.80 23.61
CA HIS A 76 -16.66 -31.64 24.44
C HIS A 76 -16.92 -30.39 23.59
N LEU A 77 -16.04 -30.11 22.61
CA LEU A 77 -16.19 -28.98 21.69
C LEU A 77 -17.46 -29.11 20.84
N SER A 78 -17.77 -30.32 20.34
CA SER A 78 -19.00 -30.56 19.60
C SER A 78 -20.25 -30.37 20.47
N ASP A 79 -20.24 -30.85 21.71
CA ASP A 79 -21.40 -30.76 22.60
C ASP A 79 -21.62 -29.30 23.03
N LYS A 80 -20.56 -28.58 23.39
CA LYS A 80 -20.64 -27.12 23.64
C LYS A 80 -21.10 -26.34 22.42
N GLY A 81 -20.60 -26.66 21.23
CA GLY A 81 -21.04 -26.03 19.98
C GLY A 81 -22.52 -26.26 19.70
N LYS A 82 -23.05 -27.46 19.96
CA LYS A 82 -24.49 -27.75 19.86
C LYS A 82 -25.30 -26.93 20.86
N THR A 83 -24.87 -26.84 22.11
CA THR A 83 -25.56 -26.07 23.15
C THR A 83 -25.60 -24.57 22.83
N ILE A 84 -24.47 -23.99 22.39
CA ILE A 84 -24.41 -22.59 21.97
C ILE A 84 -25.36 -22.35 20.79
N LYS A 85 -25.33 -23.23 19.78
CA LYS A 85 -26.19 -23.12 18.61
C LYS A 85 -27.67 -23.19 18.98
N SER A 86 -28.08 -24.17 19.79
CA SER A 86 -29.49 -24.31 20.20
C SER A 86 -29.98 -23.11 21.01
N ARG A 87 -29.14 -22.57 21.90
CA ARG A 87 -29.51 -21.40 22.72
C ARG A 87 -29.60 -20.12 21.87
N ALA A 88 -28.64 -19.91 20.96
CA ALA A 88 -28.66 -18.79 20.03
C ALA A 88 -29.87 -18.84 19.09
N GLU A 89 -30.21 -20.01 18.53
CA GLU A 89 -31.39 -20.20 17.67
C GLU A 89 -32.70 -19.89 18.42
N ALA A 90 -32.81 -20.32 19.67
CA ALA A 90 -33.98 -20.02 20.51
C ALA A 90 -34.12 -18.51 20.79
N LEU A 91 -33.02 -17.82 21.13
CA LEU A 91 -33.03 -16.38 21.41
C LEU A 91 -33.29 -15.53 20.16
N LEU A 92 -32.64 -15.86 19.04
CA LEU A 92 -32.86 -15.20 17.76
C LEU A 92 -34.28 -15.42 17.25
N GLY A 93 -34.85 -16.61 17.44
CA GLY A 93 -36.25 -16.90 17.11
C GLY A 93 -37.24 -16.04 17.90
N ARG A 94 -36.99 -15.82 19.20
CA ARG A 94 -37.79 -14.91 20.04
C ARG A 94 -37.67 -13.46 19.58
N LEU A 95 -36.45 -12.97 19.33
CA LEU A 95 -36.19 -11.62 18.82
C LEU A 95 -36.80 -11.38 17.43
N ALA A 96 -36.77 -12.39 16.56
CA ALA A 96 -37.45 -12.31 15.25
C ALA A 96 -38.97 -12.26 15.41
N SER A 97 -39.51 -13.02 16.38
CA SER A 97 -40.95 -13.03 16.68
C SER A 97 -41.43 -11.71 17.29
N SER A 98 -40.61 -11.01 18.08
CA SER A 98 -40.93 -9.68 18.64
C SER A 98 -40.91 -8.56 17.59
N ARG A 99 -40.23 -8.78 16.45
CA ARG A 99 -40.11 -7.81 15.34
C ARG A 99 -41.38 -7.65 14.49
N GLY A 100 -42.39 -8.50 14.66
CA GLY A 100 -43.64 -8.45 13.89
C GLY A 100 -43.50 -8.92 12.42
N LYS A 101 -44.55 -8.71 11.60
CA LYS A 101 -44.52 -9.04 10.17
C LYS A 101 -43.66 -8.04 9.41
N ILE A 102 -42.51 -8.50 8.91
CA ILE A 102 -41.60 -7.73 8.05
C ILE A 102 -42.07 -7.84 6.60
N ASP A 103 -42.03 -6.73 5.87
CA ASP A 103 -42.32 -6.67 4.44
C ASP A 103 -41.39 -7.63 3.65
N PRO A 104 -41.90 -8.48 2.74
CA PRO A 104 -41.08 -9.43 1.97
C PRO A 104 -39.92 -8.77 1.21
N ASP A 105 -40.06 -7.53 0.72
CA ASP A 105 -38.98 -6.82 0.05
C ASP A 105 -37.90 -6.35 1.04
N ALA A 106 -38.30 -5.92 2.23
CA ALA A 106 -37.38 -5.57 3.30
C ALA A 106 -36.59 -6.81 3.79
N ALA A 107 -37.24 -7.97 3.90
CA ALA A 107 -36.58 -9.23 4.24
C ALA A 107 -35.58 -9.68 3.16
N ALA A 108 -35.90 -9.48 1.88
CA ALA A 108 -34.97 -9.77 0.78
C ALA A 108 -33.74 -8.85 0.80
N LEU A 109 -33.93 -7.56 1.09
CA LEU A 109 -32.86 -6.58 1.27
C LEU A 109 -31.99 -6.89 2.50
N GLU A 110 -32.59 -7.21 3.65
CA GLU A 110 -31.86 -7.62 4.86
C GLU A 110 -30.99 -8.85 4.59
N ASN A 111 -31.51 -9.86 3.89
CA ASN A 111 -30.75 -11.05 3.51
C ASN A 111 -29.58 -10.72 2.57
N LYS A 112 -29.80 -9.84 1.59
CA LYS A 112 -28.74 -9.40 0.67
C LYS A 112 -27.65 -8.63 1.40
N VAL A 113 -28.03 -7.75 2.34
CA VAL A 113 -27.08 -7.01 3.19
C VAL A 113 -26.31 -7.96 4.10
N ALA A 114 -26.98 -8.92 4.75
CA ALA A 114 -26.33 -9.92 5.60
C ALA A 114 -25.31 -10.78 4.81
N SER A 115 -25.68 -11.20 3.59
CA SER A 115 -24.80 -11.90 2.65
C SER A 115 -23.56 -11.05 2.31
N LEU A 116 -23.76 -9.80 1.89
CA LEU A 116 -22.65 -8.92 1.54
C LEU A 116 -21.75 -8.65 2.75
N LEU A 117 -22.32 -8.45 3.94
CA LEU A 117 -21.59 -8.22 5.17
C LEU A 117 -20.78 -9.45 5.58
N ALA A 118 -21.31 -10.66 5.39
CA ALA A 118 -20.57 -11.90 5.57
C ALA A 118 -19.37 -12.00 4.61
N THR A 119 -19.56 -11.73 3.32
CA THR A 119 -18.46 -11.73 2.34
C THR A 119 -17.42 -10.65 2.64
N GLN A 120 -17.83 -9.46 3.07
CA GLN A 120 -16.92 -8.39 3.48
C GLN A 120 -16.06 -8.81 4.68
N LYS A 121 -16.67 -9.43 5.70
CA LYS A 121 -15.95 -9.96 6.87
C LYS A 121 -14.94 -11.03 6.47
N GLU A 122 -15.30 -11.91 5.53
CA GLU A 122 -14.38 -12.91 4.99
C GLU A 122 -13.18 -12.27 4.28
N TYR A 123 -13.41 -11.22 3.47
CA TYR A 123 -12.33 -10.46 2.85
C TYR A 123 -11.44 -9.74 3.85
N LEU A 124 -12.02 -9.16 4.91
CA LEU A 124 -11.26 -8.53 5.99
C LEU A 124 -10.36 -9.54 6.69
N PHE A 125 -10.85 -10.74 6.98
CA PHE A 125 -10.05 -11.80 7.58
C PHE A 125 -8.91 -12.26 6.66
N LYS A 126 -9.19 -12.44 5.36
CA LYS A 126 -8.15 -12.75 4.36
C LYS A 126 -7.09 -11.65 4.28
N LEU A 127 -7.51 -10.39 4.32
CA LEU A 127 -6.62 -9.23 4.24
C LEU A 127 -5.74 -9.11 5.50
N ASP A 128 -6.30 -9.38 6.68
CA ASP A 128 -5.54 -9.39 7.92
C ASP A 128 -4.52 -10.55 7.96
N ARG A 129 -4.93 -11.74 7.50
CA ARG A 129 -4.02 -12.88 7.34
C ARG A 129 -2.86 -12.54 6.38
N LEU A 130 -3.16 -11.99 5.21
CA LEU A 130 -2.16 -11.59 4.22
C LEU A 130 -1.24 -10.48 4.74
N LYS A 131 -1.75 -9.55 5.56
CA LYS A 131 -0.92 -8.54 6.24
C LYS A 131 0.05 -9.20 7.22
N SER A 132 -0.44 -10.09 8.07
CA SER A 132 0.41 -10.83 9.02
C SER A 132 1.48 -11.66 8.29
N GLU A 133 1.11 -12.37 7.22
CA GLU A 133 2.05 -13.11 6.37
C GLU A 133 3.09 -12.18 5.72
N LYS A 134 2.68 -11.01 5.21
CA LYS A 134 3.58 -10.00 4.66
C LYS A 134 4.57 -9.49 5.71
N ASP A 135 4.10 -9.18 6.91
CA ASP A 135 4.94 -8.66 7.99
C ASP A 135 5.95 -9.71 8.45
N GLN A 136 5.53 -10.98 8.57
CA GLN A 136 6.43 -12.10 8.86
C GLN A 136 7.48 -12.30 7.76
N LEU A 137 7.08 -12.26 6.48
CA LEU A 137 8.01 -12.37 5.35
C LEU A 137 8.99 -11.19 5.29
N SER A 138 8.52 -9.98 5.59
CA SER A 138 9.35 -8.77 5.70
C SER A 138 10.38 -8.91 6.82
N GLU A 139 9.98 -9.41 7.99
CA GLU A 139 10.89 -9.66 9.11
C GLU A 139 11.91 -10.76 8.79
N GLN A 140 11.48 -11.85 8.16
CA GLN A 140 12.38 -12.90 7.67
C GLN A 140 13.38 -12.36 6.64
N LEU A 141 12.93 -11.52 5.71
CA LEU A 141 13.80 -10.87 4.71
C LEU A 141 14.82 -9.95 5.39
N ASN A 142 14.41 -9.14 6.38
CA ASN A 142 15.30 -8.28 7.14
C ASN A 142 16.34 -9.10 7.92
N ALA A 143 15.93 -10.20 8.56
CA ALA A 143 16.81 -11.10 9.28
C ALA A 143 17.81 -11.81 8.34
N ALA A 144 17.35 -12.24 7.16
CA ALA A 144 18.20 -12.84 6.12
C ALA A 144 19.20 -11.82 5.56
N THR A 145 18.76 -10.59 5.30
CA THR A 145 19.62 -9.48 4.84
C THR A 145 20.68 -9.15 5.88
N LEU A 146 20.33 -9.09 7.16
CA LEU A 146 21.29 -8.88 8.24
C LEU A 146 22.30 -10.04 8.36
N ARG A 147 21.85 -11.28 8.18
CA ARG A 147 22.74 -12.45 8.12
C ARG A 147 23.71 -12.36 6.95
N TYR A 148 23.22 -11.97 5.76
CA TYR A 148 24.04 -11.82 4.56
C TYR A 148 25.08 -10.72 4.74
N PHE A 149 24.68 -9.54 5.24
CA PHE A 149 25.60 -8.44 5.55
C PHE A 149 26.68 -8.83 6.58
N LYS A 150 26.30 -9.62 7.60
CA LYS A 150 27.28 -10.17 8.56
C LYS A 150 28.22 -11.19 7.92
N ALA A 151 27.73 -12.00 6.98
CA ALA A 151 28.55 -12.97 6.25
C ALA A 151 29.51 -12.28 5.27
N GLU A 152 29.04 -11.25 4.58
CA GLU A 152 29.83 -10.40 3.68
C GLU A 152 30.95 -9.68 4.43
N LYS A 153 30.64 -9.04 5.58
CA LYS A 153 31.67 -8.45 6.46
C LYS A 153 32.70 -9.47 6.96
N LYS A 154 32.30 -10.73 7.18
CA LYS A 154 33.23 -11.80 7.55
C LYS A 154 34.10 -12.25 6.36
N LEU A 155 33.52 -12.31 5.17
CA LEU A 155 34.24 -12.61 3.93
C LEU A 155 35.30 -11.55 3.63
N ASP A 156 34.96 -10.27 3.78
CA ASP A 156 35.89 -9.15 3.55
C ASP A 156 37.05 -9.16 4.54
N ARG A 157 36.77 -9.43 5.82
CA ARG A 157 37.82 -9.62 6.84
C ARG A 157 38.74 -10.80 6.52
N ALA A 158 38.18 -11.92 6.04
CA ALA A 158 38.96 -13.08 5.64
C ALA A 158 39.81 -12.81 4.40
N LYS A 159 39.27 -12.12 3.39
CA LYS A 159 40.01 -11.69 2.19
C LYS A 159 41.15 -10.73 2.55
N SER A 160 40.90 -9.73 3.40
CA SER A 160 41.93 -8.80 3.87
C SER A 160 43.06 -9.52 4.63
N PHE A 161 42.73 -10.48 5.49
CA PHE A 161 43.73 -11.30 6.18
C PHE A 161 44.53 -12.20 5.22
N GLN A 162 43.87 -12.80 4.23
CA GLN A 162 44.51 -13.64 3.23
C GLN A 162 45.45 -12.84 2.32
N VAL A 163 45.03 -11.64 1.90
CA VAL A 163 45.85 -10.71 1.11
C VAL A 163 47.08 -10.26 1.91
N GLN A 164 46.90 -9.91 3.18
CA GLN A 164 48.00 -9.51 4.07
C GLN A 164 49.02 -10.65 4.31
N LYS A 165 48.54 -11.91 4.35
CA LYS A 165 49.41 -13.09 4.45
C LYS A 165 50.16 -13.36 3.13
N LEU A 166 49.51 -13.18 1.98
CA LEU A 166 50.15 -13.31 0.66
C LEU A 166 51.20 -12.21 0.44
N GLU A 167 50.94 -10.99 0.91
CA GLU A 167 51.91 -9.89 0.89
C GLU A 167 53.13 -10.20 1.78
N GLN A 168 52.95 -10.72 2.99
CA GLN A 168 54.07 -11.17 3.84
C GLN A 168 54.87 -12.33 3.22
N GLN A 169 54.21 -13.26 2.53
CA GLN A 169 54.86 -14.40 1.90
C GLN A 169 55.64 -14.00 0.63
N ALA A 170 55.16 -12.99 -0.10
CA ALA A 170 55.86 -12.41 -1.24
C ALA A 170 57.14 -11.67 -0.81
N PHE A 171 57.13 -10.98 0.34
CA PHE A 171 58.32 -10.33 0.90
C PHE A 171 59.36 -11.34 1.44
N ALA A 172 58.93 -12.48 1.97
CA ALA A 172 59.84 -13.51 2.50
C ALA A 172 60.58 -14.33 1.42
N ASN A 173 60.03 -14.42 0.21
CA ASN A 173 60.63 -15.16 -0.91
C ASN A 173 61.62 -14.34 -1.76
N ALA A 174 61.72 -13.01 -1.55
CA ALA A 174 62.60 -12.14 -2.33
C ALA A 174 64.06 -12.06 -1.80
N THR A 175 64.38 -12.70 -0.66
CA THR A 175 65.67 -12.55 0.05
C THR A 175 66.35 -13.88 0.41
N ARG A 176 66.62 -14.74 -0.59
CA ARG A 176 67.60 -15.83 -0.43
C ARG A 176 68.54 -15.97 -1.64
N PRO A 177 69.85 -15.73 -1.49
CA PRO A 177 70.84 -16.09 -2.49
C PRO A 177 71.29 -17.56 -2.32
N SER A 178 71.36 -18.29 -3.44
CA SER A 178 72.00 -19.62 -3.52
C SER A 178 73.51 -19.47 -3.52
N ALA A 179 74.19 -20.17 -2.61
CA ALA A 179 75.64 -20.33 -2.62
C ALA A 179 75.98 -21.75 -3.08
N SER A 180 76.63 -21.81 -4.24
CA SER A 180 77.32 -22.98 -4.80
C SER A 180 78.60 -23.26 -4.00
N GLY A 181 78.69 -24.44 -3.39
CA GLY A 181 79.92 -24.96 -2.79
C GLY A 181 80.51 -26.03 -3.70
N ASP A 182 81.66 -25.71 -4.30
CA ASP A 182 82.58 -26.67 -4.92
C ASP A 182 83.82 -26.77 -4.02
N GLY A 183 84.37 -27.96 -3.86
CA GLY A 183 85.38 -28.27 -2.84
C GLY A 183 85.86 -29.72 -2.87
N SER A 184 86.73 -30.03 -3.85
CA SER A 184 88.04 -30.67 -3.69
C SER A 184 88.28 -31.62 -2.50
N ALA A 185 88.73 -32.86 -2.78
CA ALA A 185 89.70 -33.57 -1.93
C ALA A 185 90.50 -34.67 -2.67
N GLU A 186 91.79 -34.37 -2.80
CA GLU A 186 92.95 -35.17 -2.35
C GLU A 186 93.56 -36.35 -3.14
N ALA A 187 94.89 -36.23 -3.18
CA ALA A 187 95.93 -37.09 -3.69
C ALA A 187 96.37 -38.12 -2.62
N GLY A 188 97.12 -39.14 -3.03
CA GLY A 188 97.83 -40.02 -2.09
C GLY A 188 98.45 -41.25 -2.73
N GLU A 189 99.78 -41.29 -2.76
CA GLU A 189 100.65 -42.18 -3.51
C GLU A 189 100.78 -43.63 -2.99
N THR A 190 101.06 -44.54 -3.95
CA THR A 190 102.00 -45.69 -3.91
C THR A 190 101.83 -46.81 -2.85
N ASN A 191 101.64 -48.06 -3.29
CA ASN A 191 102.74 -49.00 -3.62
C ASN A 191 102.17 -50.31 -4.24
N GLY A 192 102.98 -51.00 -5.03
CA GLY A 192 102.56 -51.89 -6.11
C GLY A 192 101.69 -53.10 -5.76
N ASN A 193 100.58 -53.24 -6.49
CA ASN A 193 99.89 -54.51 -6.69
C ASN A 193 99.21 -54.50 -8.07
N ALA A 194 99.94 -54.93 -9.10
CA ALA A 194 99.53 -54.79 -10.52
C ALA A 194 98.17 -55.46 -10.85
N GLY A 195 97.69 -56.40 -10.04
CA GLY A 195 96.37 -57.02 -10.20
C GLY A 195 95.20 -56.16 -9.69
N GLU A 196 95.40 -55.38 -8.63
CA GLU A 196 94.34 -54.58 -7.99
C GLU A 196 94.09 -53.28 -8.74
N LEU A 197 95.13 -52.74 -9.38
CA LEU A 197 95.02 -51.59 -10.28
C LEU A 197 94.29 -51.95 -11.58
N LEU A 198 94.47 -53.18 -12.06
CA LEU A 198 93.83 -53.69 -13.27
C LEU A 198 92.34 -53.95 -13.03
N LEU A 199 91.99 -54.54 -11.89
CA LEU A 199 90.59 -54.71 -11.48
C LEU A 199 89.88 -53.35 -11.29
N LYS A 200 90.50 -52.38 -10.61
CA LYS A 200 89.92 -51.03 -10.47
C LYS A 200 89.81 -50.30 -11.81
N TYR A 201 90.74 -50.53 -12.73
CA TYR A 201 90.67 -49.98 -14.09
C TYR A 201 89.51 -50.61 -14.89
N GLU A 202 89.32 -51.92 -14.79
CA GLU A 202 88.19 -52.65 -15.39
C GLU A 202 86.84 -52.23 -14.79
N GLU A 203 86.75 -52.07 -13.45
CA GLU A 203 85.56 -51.57 -12.78
C GLU A 203 85.25 -50.12 -13.15
N ALA A 204 86.26 -49.25 -13.22
CA ALA A 204 86.10 -47.85 -13.63
C ALA A 204 85.70 -47.73 -15.11
N THR A 205 86.25 -48.57 -15.99
CA THR A 205 85.86 -48.60 -17.41
C THR A 205 84.46 -49.17 -17.61
N ALA A 206 84.05 -50.18 -16.84
CA ALA A 206 82.68 -50.70 -16.82
C ALA A 206 81.67 -49.66 -16.28
N ALA A 207 82.01 -48.94 -15.21
CA ALA A 207 81.19 -47.85 -14.69
C ALA A 207 81.09 -46.68 -15.70
N ALA A 208 82.21 -46.32 -16.35
CA ALA A 208 82.23 -45.28 -17.37
C ALA A 208 81.43 -45.66 -18.62
N THR A 209 81.48 -46.92 -19.06
CA THR A 209 80.65 -47.40 -20.18
C THR A 209 79.17 -47.37 -19.82
N LYS A 210 78.80 -47.81 -18.61
CA LYS A 210 77.39 -47.77 -18.17
C LYS A 210 76.87 -46.35 -17.98
N GLN A 211 77.69 -45.44 -17.46
CA GLN A 211 77.34 -44.01 -17.37
C GLN A 211 77.18 -43.38 -18.75
N LYS A 212 78.03 -43.76 -19.71
CA LYS A 212 77.92 -43.31 -21.10
C LYS A 212 76.61 -43.80 -21.74
N GLU A 213 76.25 -45.08 -21.58
CA GLU A 213 74.98 -45.61 -22.05
C GLU A 213 73.78 -44.88 -21.43
N GLN A 214 73.82 -44.60 -20.12
CA GLN A 214 72.76 -43.83 -19.45
C GLN A 214 72.67 -42.39 -19.94
N LEU A 215 73.81 -41.73 -20.18
CA LEU A 215 73.85 -40.39 -20.76
C LEU A 215 73.31 -40.39 -22.19
N ASP A 216 73.64 -41.38 -23.01
CA ASP A 216 73.16 -41.51 -24.38
C ASP A 216 71.62 -41.71 -24.40
N VAL A 217 71.06 -42.48 -23.46
CA VAL A 217 69.60 -42.64 -23.31
C VAL A 217 68.94 -41.33 -22.89
N ILE A 218 69.47 -40.63 -21.89
CA ILE A 218 68.90 -39.35 -21.41
C ILE A 218 68.99 -38.29 -22.51
N LEU A 219 70.10 -38.22 -23.26
CA LEU A 219 70.25 -37.29 -24.38
C LEU A 219 69.27 -37.60 -25.51
N ALA A 220 68.98 -38.88 -25.78
CA ALA A 220 67.96 -39.27 -26.73
C ALA A 220 66.56 -38.83 -26.27
N GLU A 221 66.23 -39.02 -24.99
CA GLU A 221 64.93 -38.60 -24.42
C GLU A 221 64.76 -37.07 -24.42
N ILE A 222 65.80 -36.33 -24.02
CA ILE A 222 65.81 -34.86 -24.09
C ILE A 222 65.54 -34.40 -25.52
N LYS A 223 66.19 -35.03 -26.51
CA LYS A 223 65.96 -34.71 -27.92
C LYS A 223 64.51 -34.95 -28.33
N THR A 224 63.92 -36.10 -27.96
CA THR A 224 62.51 -36.40 -28.28
C THR A 224 61.54 -35.41 -27.65
N LEU A 225 61.71 -35.07 -26.37
CA LEU A 225 60.86 -34.10 -25.69
C LEU A 225 61.03 -32.70 -26.28
N GLN A 226 62.24 -32.35 -26.69
CA GLN A 226 62.52 -31.05 -27.31
C GLN A 226 61.89 -30.94 -28.71
N ASP A 227 61.87 -32.04 -29.48
CA ASP A 227 61.18 -32.13 -30.77
C ASP A 227 59.65 -32.06 -30.59
N GLU A 228 59.08 -32.77 -29.61
CA GLU A 228 57.65 -32.70 -29.28
C GLU A 228 57.22 -31.30 -28.83
N ASN A 229 58.01 -30.66 -27.96
CA ASN A 229 57.71 -29.32 -27.46
C ASN A 229 57.81 -28.28 -28.59
N SER A 230 58.78 -28.42 -29.49
CA SER A 230 58.89 -27.59 -30.69
C SER A 230 57.70 -27.78 -31.62
N THR A 231 57.24 -29.03 -31.79
CA THR A 231 56.07 -29.36 -32.62
C THR A 231 54.77 -28.80 -32.03
N LEU A 232 54.59 -28.87 -30.70
CA LEU A 232 53.43 -28.31 -30.02
C LEU A 232 53.45 -26.79 -30.02
N LYS A 233 54.61 -26.15 -29.85
CA LYS A 233 54.77 -24.70 -29.96
C LYS A 233 54.44 -24.22 -31.37
N ALA A 234 54.97 -24.88 -32.41
CA ALA A 234 54.65 -24.57 -33.79
C ALA A 234 53.15 -24.71 -34.05
N LYS A 235 52.52 -25.81 -33.61
CA LYS A 235 51.06 -25.99 -33.74
C LYS A 235 50.26 -24.89 -33.05
N ARG A 236 50.68 -24.46 -31.85
CA ARG A 236 50.02 -23.38 -31.10
C ARG A 236 50.15 -22.03 -31.81
N GLU A 237 51.31 -21.74 -32.39
CA GLU A 237 51.57 -20.50 -33.13
C GLU A 237 50.89 -20.47 -34.50
N THR A 238 50.57 -21.64 -35.07
CA THR A 238 49.86 -21.75 -36.36
C THR A 238 48.34 -21.77 -36.26
N LEU A 239 47.76 -21.95 -35.06
CA LEU A 239 46.32 -21.92 -34.87
C LEU A 239 45.81 -20.48 -34.99
N THR A 240 44.87 -20.27 -35.90
CA THR A 240 44.27 -18.96 -36.19
C THR A 240 42.81 -18.90 -35.74
N ASP A 241 42.24 -17.70 -35.63
CA ASP A 241 40.82 -17.51 -35.30
C ASP A 241 39.88 -18.22 -36.29
N GLU A 242 40.31 -18.38 -37.54
CA GLU A 242 39.59 -19.16 -38.56
C GLU A 242 39.48 -20.64 -38.20
N ASP A 243 40.50 -21.22 -37.57
CA ASP A 243 40.47 -22.61 -37.11
C ASP A 243 39.51 -22.76 -35.93
N PHE A 244 39.43 -21.75 -35.07
CA PHE A 244 38.47 -21.71 -33.96
C PHE A 244 37.03 -21.56 -34.45
N ILE A 245 36.78 -20.68 -35.43
CA ILE A 245 35.45 -20.49 -36.04
C ILE A 245 34.95 -21.77 -36.72
N ARG A 246 35.86 -22.58 -37.28
CA ARG A 246 35.54 -23.86 -37.91
C ARG A 246 35.20 -24.97 -36.91
N THR A 247 35.55 -24.78 -35.63
CA THR A 247 35.27 -25.76 -34.57
C THR A 247 33.76 -25.88 -34.35
N ASP A 248 33.26 -27.10 -34.21
CA ASP A 248 31.82 -27.36 -34.07
C ASP A 248 31.21 -26.74 -32.81
N VAL A 249 32.01 -26.61 -31.74
CA VAL A 249 31.62 -25.91 -30.51
C VAL A 249 31.28 -24.44 -30.80
N PHE A 250 32.10 -23.75 -31.61
CA PHE A 250 31.86 -22.35 -31.98
C PHE A 250 30.60 -22.21 -32.84
N LYS A 251 30.41 -23.10 -33.83
CA LYS A 251 29.21 -23.11 -34.67
C LYS A 251 27.94 -23.36 -33.85
N GLN A 252 27.98 -24.31 -32.92
CA GLN A 252 26.86 -24.60 -32.02
C GLN A 252 26.54 -23.39 -31.15
N PHE A 253 27.56 -22.76 -30.56
CA PHE A 253 27.39 -21.54 -29.77
C PHE A 253 26.82 -20.38 -30.59
N LYS A 254 27.30 -20.18 -31.82
CA LYS A 254 26.79 -19.16 -32.75
C LYS A 254 25.31 -19.41 -33.07
N ASN A 255 24.94 -20.64 -33.43
CA ASN A 255 23.54 -20.99 -33.73
C ASN A 255 22.63 -20.77 -32.52
N GLN A 256 23.06 -21.18 -31.33
CA GLN A 256 22.33 -20.91 -30.09
C GLN A 256 22.16 -19.41 -29.84
N ASN A 257 23.20 -18.61 -30.08
CA ASN A 257 23.14 -17.16 -29.91
C ASN A 257 22.19 -16.51 -30.94
N GLU A 258 22.20 -16.96 -32.20
CA GLU A 258 21.27 -16.49 -33.22
C GLU A 258 19.81 -16.83 -32.88
N ASP A 259 19.56 -18.04 -32.36
CA ASP A 259 18.22 -18.45 -31.92
C ASP A 259 17.75 -17.68 -30.69
N LEU A 260 18.65 -17.38 -29.76
CA LEU A 260 18.36 -16.50 -28.62
C LEU A 260 18.01 -15.09 -29.09
N ILE A 261 18.76 -14.52 -30.04
CA ILE A 261 18.46 -13.20 -30.62
C ILE A 261 17.07 -13.20 -31.27
N LYS A 262 16.74 -14.20 -32.09
CA LYS A 262 15.41 -14.32 -32.72
C LYS A 262 14.29 -14.41 -31.66
N ARG A 263 14.50 -15.19 -30.60
CA ARG A 263 13.54 -15.33 -29.51
C ARG A 263 13.36 -14.03 -28.73
N ILE A 264 14.44 -13.32 -28.44
CA ILE A 264 14.40 -12.00 -27.78
C ILE A 264 13.61 -11.02 -28.64
N ASN A 265 13.91 -10.91 -29.94
CA ASN A 265 13.19 -10.00 -30.84
C ASN A 265 11.69 -10.33 -30.92
N THR A 266 11.33 -11.61 -30.95
CA THR A 266 9.93 -12.05 -30.94
C THR A 266 9.25 -11.70 -29.62
N LEU A 267 9.94 -11.91 -28.48
CA LEU A 267 9.44 -11.53 -27.16
C LEU A 267 9.28 -10.01 -27.03
N GLU A 268 10.21 -9.21 -27.56
CA GLU A 268 10.10 -7.75 -27.56
C GLU A 268 8.92 -7.26 -28.39
N ALA A 269 8.71 -7.84 -29.58
CA ALA A 269 7.57 -7.52 -30.43
C ALA A 269 6.23 -7.86 -29.76
N THR A 270 6.11 -9.06 -29.17
CA THR A 270 4.90 -9.47 -28.44
C THR A 270 4.67 -8.62 -27.19
N ASN A 271 5.74 -8.24 -26.47
CA ASN A 271 5.63 -7.38 -25.29
C ASN A 271 5.15 -5.97 -25.67
N LYS A 272 5.64 -5.43 -26.79
CA LYS A 272 5.15 -4.15 -27.34
C LYS A 272 3.66 -4.23 -27.70
N GLN A 273 3.24 -5.27 -28.41
CA GLN A 273 1.83 -5.47 -28.78
C GLN A 273 0.94 -5.58 -27.53
N LEU A 274 1.33 -6.37 -26.53
CA LEU A 274 0.57 -6.52 -25.29
C LEU A 274 0.46 -5.20 -24.50
N ARG A 275 1.48 -4.34 -24.55
CA ARG A 275 1.41 -3.00 -23.94
C ARG A 275 0.42 -2.10 -24.66
N GLU A 276 0.47 -2.07 -26.00
CA GLU A 276 -0.47 -1.27 -26.82
C GLU A 276 -1.92 -1.73 -26.63
N GLU A 277 -2.16 -3.05 -26.55
CA GLU A 277 -3.48 -3.61 -26.25
C GLU A 277 -3.96 -3.27 -24.84
N ALA A 278 -3.06 -3.33 -23.84
CA ALA A 278 -3.39 -2.94 -22.46
C ALA A 278 -3.75 -1.45 -22.35
N GLU A 279 -3.00 -0.57 -23.01
CA GLU A 279 -3.29 0.87 -23.06
C GLU A 279 -4.63 1.14 -23.75
N LYS A 280 -4.92 0.46 -24.87
CA LYS A 280 -6.20 0.56 -25.57
C LYS A 280 -7.37 0.12 -24.69
N LEU A 281 -7.27 -1.04 -24.05
CA LEU A 281 -8.32 -1.54 -23.15
C LEU A 281 -8.53 -0.62 -21.95
N GLN A 282 -7.45 -0.02 -21.42
CA GLN A 282 -7.55 0.96 -20.33
C GLN A 282 -8.26 2.23 -20.79
N ALA A 283 -7.95 2.74 -21.98
CA ALA A 283 -8.63 3.90 -22.57
C ALA A 283 -10.12 3.61 -22.82
N GLU A 284 -10.46 2.47 -23.41
CA GLU A 284 -11.85 2.04 -23.64
C GLU A 284 -12.63 1.91 -22.33
N ARG A 285 -12.03 1.29 -21.30
CA ARG A 285 -12.65 1.18 -19.97
C ARG A 285 -12.87 2.55 -19.33
N SER A 286 -11.92 3.48 -19.49
CA SER A 286 -12.07 4.85 -18.97
C SER A 286 -13.20 5.58 -19.68
N MET A 287 -13.27 5.51 -21.01
CA MET A 287 -14.34 6.13 -21.79
C MET A 287 -15.70 5.55 -21.44
N PHE A 288 -15.82 4.23 -21.35
CA PHE A 288 -17.07 3.56 -20.97
C PHE A 288 -17.51 3.96 -19.56
N ARG A 289 -16.58 4.05 -18.61
CA ARG A 289 -16.89 4.51 -17.26
C ARG A 289 -17.41 5.95 -17.26
N THR A 290 -16.73 6.85 -17.96
CA THR A 290 -17.15 8.26 -18.05
C THR A 290 -18.52 8.39 -18.72
N GLN A 291 -18.80 7.61 -19.77
CA GLN A 291 -20.11 7.61 -20.41
C GLN A 291 -21.19 7.08 -19.48
N LEU A 292 -20.94 5.96 -18.79
CA LEU A 292 -21.90 5.39 -17.85
C LEU A 292 -22.20 6.34 -16.68
N GLU A 293 -21.18 7.03 -16.16
CA GLU A 293 -21.34 8.06 -15.14
C GLU A 293 -22.14 9.26 -15.67
N ALA A 294 -21.91 9.69 -16.92
CA ALA A 294 -22.66 10.78 -17.54
C ALA A 294 -24.14 10.40 -17.75
N ASP A 295 -24.42 9.22 -18.29
CA ASP A 295 -25.78 8.73 -18.52
C ASP A 295 -26.54 8.56 -17.20
N ALA A 296 -25.90 7.99 -16.17
CA ALA A 296 -26.50 7.84 -14.85
C ALA A 296 -26.80 9.21 -14.20
N ASN A 297 -25.89 10.18 -14.33
CA ASN A 297 -26.11 11.54 -13.84
C ASN A 297 -27.26 12.24 -14.59
N GLN A 298 -27.36 12.05 -15.91
CA GLN A 298 -28.45 12.62 -16.70
C GLN A 298 -29.81 12.05 -16.26
N VAL A 299 -29.93 10.72 -16.15
CA VAL A 299 -31.18 10.08 -15.68
C VAL A 299 -31.55 10.54 -14.27
N THR A 300 -30.56 10.70 -13.39
CA THR A 300 -30.80 11.20 -12.04
C THR A 300 -31.35 12.62 -12.07
N GLN A 301 -30.78 13.51 -12.88
CA GLN A 301 -31.27 14.89 -13.03
C GLN A 301 -32.68 14.97 -13.62
N GLU A 302 -32.98 14.12 -14.61
CA GLU A 302 -34.32 14.02 -15.21
C GLU A 302 -35.37 13.57 -14.18
N LEU A 303 -35.05 12.53 -13.39
CA LEU A 303 -35.93 12.04 -12.33
C LEU A 303 -36.10 13.07 -11.20
N GLU A 304 -35.05 13.76 -10.79
CA GLU A 304 -35.12 14.84 -9.81
C GLU A 304 -36.01 15.99 -10.30
N ALA A 305 -35.88 16.38 -11.57
CA ALA A 305 -36.73 17.41 -12.17
C ALA A 305 -38.21 16.99 -12.22
N GLU A 306 -38.49 15.71 -12.55
CA GLU A 306 -39.85 15.18 -12.54
C GLU A 306 -40.44 15.15 -11.11
N ILE A 307 -39.67 14.71 -10.11
CA ILE A 307 -40.08 14.73 -8.70
C ILE A 307 -40.43 16.15 -8.27
N ILE A 308 -39.58 17.14 -8.56
CA ILE A 308 -39.83 18.54 -8.22
C ILE A 308 -41.11 19.04 -8.89
N SER A 309 -41.34 18.71 -10.17
CA SER A 309 -42.57 19.07 -10.86
C SER A 309 -43.81 18.44 -10.21
N ARG A 310 -43.73 17.15 -9.84
CA ARG A 310 -44.83 16.43 -9.19
C ARG A 310 -45.12 16.98 -7.79
N ASP A 311 -44.09 17.34 -7.02
CA ASP A 311 -44.24 17.96 -5.71
C ASP A 311 -44.92 19.34 -5.80
N GLN A 312 -44.59 20.13 -6.83
CA GLN A 312 -45.26 21.40 -7.09
C GLN A 312 -46.73 21.21 -7.45
N ASP A 313 -47.06 20.24 -8.31
CA ASP A 313 -48.43 19.91 -8.67
C ASP A 313 -49.21 19.44 -7.43
N LEU A 314 -48.60 18.60 -6.59
CA LEU A 314 -49.20 18.11 -5.36
C LEU A 314 -49.46 19.24 -4.35
N ALA A 315 -48.53 20.19 -4.21
CA ALA A 315 -48.71 21.37 -3.39
C ALA A 315 -49.89 22.24 -3.88
N ARG A 316 -50.03 22.42 -5.20
CA ARG A 316 -51.18 23.13 -5.81
C ARG A 316 -52.49 22.41 -5.52
N VAL A 317 -52.54 21.09 -5.71
CA VAL A 317 -53.75 20.28 -5.44
C VAL A 317 -54.13 20.33 -3.95
N ARG A 318 -53.15 20.27 -3.04
CA ARG A 318 -53.41 20.43 -1.60
C ARG A 318 -53.98 21.80 -1.28
N SER A 319 -53.41 22.87 -1.82
CA SER A 319 -53.91 24.24 -1.62
C SER A 319 -55.36 24.37 -2.11
N ALA A 320 -55.66 23.91 -3.32
CA ALA A 320 -57.01 23.97 -3.89
C ALA A 320 -58.00 23.11 -3.08
N ARG A 321 -57.59 21.93 -2.63
CA ARG A 321 -58.42 21.07 -1.76
C ARG A 321 -58.73 21.76 -0.44
N ASP A 322 -57.73 22.35 0.20
CA ASP A 322 -57.89 22.99 1.51
C ASP A 322 -58.76 24.25 1.40
N GLU A 323 -58.66 25.01 0.30
CA GLU A 323 -59.54 26.12 -0.04
C GLU A 323 -61.00 25.66 -0.22
N LEU A 324 -61.25 24.64 -1.06
CA LEU A 324 -62.60 24.08 -1.28
C LEU A 324 -63.20 23.50 0.00
N LEU A 325 -62.39 22.88 0.86
CA LEU A 325 -62.84 22.37 2.16
C LEU A 325 -63.25 23.52 3.09
N ALA A 326 -62.47 24.60 3.11
CA ALA A 326 -62.80 25.80 3.89
C ALA A 326 -64.10 26.43 3.41
N GLU A 327 -64.26 26.62 2.09
CA GLU A 327 -65.50 27.14 1.48
C GLU A 327 -66.70 26.26 1.81
N THR A 328 -66.57 24.94 1.64
CA THR A 328 -67.65 23.98 1.96
C THR A 328 -68.07 24.05 3.42
N THR A 329 -67.09 24.17 4.33
CA THR A 329 -67.34 24.27 5.77
C THR A 329 -68.05 25.58 6.11
N GLN A 330 -67.61 26.70 5.51
CA GLN A 330 -68.25 27.99 5.68
C GLN A 330 -69.68 28.01 5.13
N HIS A 331 -69.91 27.43 3.95
CA HIS A 331 -71.24 27.31 3.36
C HIS A 331 -72.18 26.46 4.22
N LYS A 332 -71.73 25.31 4.73
CA LYS A 332 -72.51 24.48 5.65
C LYS A 332 -72.87 25.24 6.93
N ALA A 333 -71.91 25.94 7.53
CA ALA A 333 -72.16 26.73 8.73
C ALA A 333 -73.20 27.84 8.49
N ARG A 334 -73.08 28.57 7.36
CA ARG A 334 -74.07 29.59 6.98
C ARG A 334 -75.46 29.00 6.77
N LEU A 335 -75.56 27.88 6.05
CA LEU A 335 -76.84 27.24 5.74
C LEU A 335 -77.54 26.71 6.99
N GLU A 336 -76.78 26.17 7.96
CA GLU A 336 -77.32 25.72 9.24
C GLU A 336 -77.80 26.91 10.10
N GLN A 337 -77.04 28.01 10.12
CA GLN A 337 -77.45 29.24 10.78
C GLN A 337 -78.74 29.82 10.16
N ASP A 338 -78.82 29.85 8.83
CA ASP A 338 -80.01 30.34 8.12
C ASP A 338 -81.24 29.47 8.43
N ARG A 339 -81.10 28.13 8.42
CA ARG A 339 -82.18 27.21 8.83
C ARG A 339 -82.64 27.47 10.25
N ALA A 340 -81.70 27.56 11.20
CA ALA A 340 -82.03 27.85 12.59
C ALA A 340 -82.76 29.19 12.74
N SER A 341 -82.35 30.22 11.99
CA SER A 341 -83.01 31.54 11.98
C SER A 341 -84.43 31.46 11.42
N ILE A 342 -84.64 30.72 10.31
CA ILE A 342 -85.95 30.53 9.69
C ILE A 342 -86.90 29.82 10.65
N ASP A 343 -86.43 28.79 11.35
CA ASP A 343 -87.25 28.05 12.32
C ASP A 343 -87.64 28.91 13.53
N GLN A 344 -86.73 29.75 14.02
CA GLN A 344 -87.03 30.73 15.07
C GLN A 344 -88.08 31.76 14.61
N VAL A 345 -87.97 32.28 13.38
CA VAL A 345 -88.94 33.22 12.82
C VAL A 345 -90.31 32.57 12.64
N LYS A 346 -90.37 31.33 12.13
CA LYS A 346 -91.62 30.57 12.00
C LYS A 346 -92.29 30.34 13.36
N ALA A 347 -91.54 29.94 14.38
CA ALA A 347 -92.07 29.74 15.72
C ALA A 347 -92.64 31.04 16.32
N LEU A 348 -91.94 32.17 16.11
CA LEU A 348 -92.39 33.49 16.57
C LEU A 348 -93.61 33.99 15.79
N ALA A 349 -93.68 33.75 14.49
CA ALA A 349 -94.84 34.08 13.66
C ALA A 349 -96.07 33.28 14.12
N SER A 350 -95.95 31.97 14.34
CA SER A 350 -97.06 31.15 14.87
C SER A 350 -97.53 31.62 16.25
N ALA A 351 -96.61 32.00 17.14
CA ALA A 351 -96.99 32.53 18.45
C ALA A 351 -97.68 33.89 18.37
N LYS A 352 -97.30 34.74 17.41
CA LYS A 352 -97.98 36.01 17.14
C LYS A 352 -99.37 35.80 16.54
N GLU A 353 -99.51 34.87 15.59
CA GLU A 353 -100.80 34.52 14.97
C GLU A 353 -101.81 34.00 16.02
N ASP A 354 -101.37 33.08 16.89
CA ASP A 354 -102.19 32.57 18.01
C ASP A 354 -102.62 33.70 18.97
N ARG A 355 -101.79 34.74 19.12
CA ARG A 355 -102.12 35.91 19.96
C ARG A 355 -103.05 36.87 19.24
N ILE A 356 -102.85 37.12 17.95
CA ILE A 356 -103.70 37.98 17.14
C ILE A 356 -105.11 37.39 17.09
N THR A 357 -105.24 36.11 16.76
CA THR A 357 -106.53 35.40 16.76
C THR A 357 -107.24 35.45 18.11
N ALA A 358 -106.51 35.27 19.23
CA ALA A 358 -107.08 35.43 20.57
C ALA A 358 -107.55 36.87 20.87
N LEU A 359 -106.80 37.88 20.40
CA LEU A 359 -107.17 39.29 20.56
C LEU A 359 -108.33 39.69 19.64
N GLU A 360 -108.40 39.17 18.42
CA GLU A 360 -109.50 39.37 17.48
C GLU A 360 -110.80 38.75 17.98
N ALA A 361 -110.75 37.56 18.58
CA ALA A 361 -111.92 36.96 19.24
C ALA A 361 -112.41 37.84 20.41
N LYS A 362 -111.48 38.34 21.22
CA LYS A 362 -111.80 39.28 22.31
C LYS A 362 -112.36 40.61 21.80
N LEU A 363 -111.82 41.15 20.71
CA LEU A 363 -112.33 42.36 20.06
C LEU A 363 -113.71 42.13 19.47
N SER A 364 -113.96 40.99 18.84
CA SER A 364 -115.27 40.62 18.29
C SER A 364 -116.35 40.52 19.38
N ARG A 365 -115.99 40.03 20.58
CA ARG A 365 -116.87 40.07 21.77
C ARG A 365 -117.09 41.50 22.30
N LEU A 366 -116.04 42.32 22.31
CA LEU A 366 -116.08 43.69 22.82
C LEU A 366 -116.66 44.69 21.81
N GLN A 367 -116.81 44.30 20.55
CA GLN A 367 -117.38 45.14 19.51
C GLN A 367 -118.84 45.43 19.90
N PRO A 368 -119.19 46.69 20.21
CA PRO A 368 -120.56 47.02 20.55
C PRO A 368 -121.42 46.79 19.31
N ASN A 369 -122.56 46.11 19.45
CA ASN A 369 -123.68 46.49 18.60
C ASN A 369 -123.92 47.97 18.92
N GLU A 370 -123.80 48.85 17.92
CA GLU A 370 -123.79 50.32 18.07
C GLU A 370 -125.02 50.91 18.80
N ASP A 371 -126.01 50.10 19.14
CA ASP A 371 -127.25 50.49 19.83
C ASP A 371 -127.30 50.24 21.35
N GLN A 372 -126.24 49.75 22.00
CA GLN A 372 -126.25 49.52 23.45
C GLN A 372 -125.17 50.32 24.18
N GLN A 373 -125.40 51.61 24.33
CA GLN A 373 -124.73 52.41 25.35
C GLN A 373 -125.07 51.87 26.74
N ALA A 374 -124.03 51.73 27.55
CA ALA A 374 -124.08 51.23 28.91
C ALA A 374 -124.96 52.09 29.82
N ILE A 375 -126.25 51.76 29.88
CA ILE A 375 -127.14 52.09 30.98
C ILE A 375 -127.42 50.74 31.64
N ARG A 376 -127.03 50.55 32.91
CA ARG A 376 -127.52 49.41 33.71
C ARG A 376 -129.01 49.67 33.92
N PRO A 377 -129.92 48.94 33.24
CA PRO A 377 -131.34 49.10 33.51
C PRO A 377 -131.64 48.42 34.85
N ASP A 378 -132.60 48.95 35.57
CA ASP A 378 -133.12 48.31 36.77
C ASP A 378 -133.75 46.95 36.38
N ILE A 379 -133.32 45.87 37.04
CA ILE A 379 -133.67 44.49 36.65
C ILE A 379 -135.18 44.25 36.78
N GLU A 380 -135.85 45.00 37.66
CA GLU A 380 -137.29 44.91 37.90
C GLU A 380 -138.14 45.65 36.84
N ALA A 381 -137.53 46.49 35.99
CA ALA A 381 -138.22 47.27 34.96
C ALA A 381 -138.14 46.66 33.55
N LEU A 382 -137.45 45.53 33.38
CA LEU A 382 -137.26 44.88 32.08
C LEU A 382 -138.41 43.93 31.73
N THR A 383 -138.83 43.93 30.47
CA THR A 383 -139.80 42.95 29.97
C THR A 383 -139.17 41.54 29.88
N ILE A 384 -139.99 40.49 29.97
CA ILE A 384 -139.51 39.09 29.95
C ILE A 384 -138.70 38.78 28.68
N ASP A 385 -139.06 39.39 27.55
CA ASP A 385 -138.36 39.19 26.27
C ASP A 385 -136.99 39.91 26.24
N GLU A 386 -136.87 41.09 26.85
CA GLU A 386 -135.59 41.78 27.03
C GLU A 386 -134.66 41.00 27.96
N LEU A 387 -135.21 40.38 29.03
CA LEU A 387 -134.44 39.55 29.94
C LEU A 387 -133.91 38.28 29.26
N ARG A 388 -134.71 37.64 28.39
CA ARG A 388 -134.29 36.50 27.57
C ARG A 388 -133.21 36.88 26.56
N LEU A 389 -133.33 38.05 25.93
CA LEU A 389 -132.31 38.57 25.02
C LEU A 389 -130.99 38.82 25.75
N HIS A 390 -131.04 39.42 26.94
CA HIS A 390 -129.88 39.62 27.80
C HIS A 390 -129.24 38.30 28.25
N TYR A 391 -130.05 37.30 28.62
CA TYR A 391 -129.54 35.97 28.96
C TYR A 391 -128.87 35.28 27.77
N THR A 392 -129.48 35.34 26.58
CA THR A 392 -128.91 34.75 25.35
C THR A 392 -127.61 35.46 24.94
N LYS A 393 -127.53 36.78 25.15
CA LYS A 393 -126.29 37.56 24.96
C LYS A 393 -125.22 37.16 25.98
N LEU A 394 -125.59 37.06 27.26
CA LEU A 394 -124.69 36.64 28.32
C LEU A 394 -124.18 35.20 28.13
N GLU A 395 -125.02 34.30 27.65
CA GLU A 395 -124.64 32.92 27.31
C GLU A 395 -123.68 32.88 26.12
N ARG A 396 -123.91 33.71 25.07
CA ARG A 396 -122.94 33.89 23.98
C ARG A 396 -121.62 34.47 24.47
N ASP A 397 -121.66 35.49 25.31
CA ASP A 397 -120.46 36.14 25.86
C ASP A 397 -119.69 35.16 26.76
N PHE A 398 -120.38 34.37 27.57
CA PHE A 398 -119.80 33.34 28.42
C PHE A 398 -119.15 32.22 27.59
N ASN A 399 -119.82 31.77 26.53
CA ASN A 399 -119.26 30.78 25.60
C ASN A 399 -118.06 31.35 24.83
N SER A 400 -118.10 32.60 24.40
CA SER A 400 -116.96 33.29 23.79
C SER A 400 -115.78 33.36 24.75
N ILE A 401 -116.00 33.79 26.00
CA ILE A 401 -114.98 33.82 27.05
C ILE A 401 -114.36 32.45 27.30
N ASN A 402 -115.19 31.40 27.35
CA ASN A 402 -114.71 30.02 27.52
C ASN A 402 -113.86 29.52 26.35
N THR A 403 -114.00 30.10 25.16
CA THR A 403 -113.12 29.80 24.01
C THR A 403 -111.89 30.71 23.94
N GLU A 404 -112.01 31.97 24.35
CA GLU A 404 -110.93 32.97 24.36
C GLU A 404 -109.89 32.67 25.43
N PHE A 405 -110.31 32.24 26.62
CA PHE A 405 -109.41 32.03 27.75
C PHE A 405 -108.37 30.92 27.46
N PRO A 406 -108.75 29.72 26.94
CA PRO A 406 -107.79 28.70 26.54
C PRO A 406 -106.89 29.13 25.38
N ALA A 407 -107.40 29.90 24.41
CA ALA A 407 -106.61 30.39 23.29
C ALA A 407 -105.52 31.38 23.75
N MET A 408 -105.89 32.31 24.64
CA MET A 408 -104.97 33.28 25.23
C MET A 408 -103.96 32.60 26.17
N GLU A 409 -104.38 31.62 26.96
CA GLU A 409 -103.50 30.81 27.79
C GLU A 409 -102.47 30.03 26.94
N LYS A 410 -102.91 29.44 25.82
CA LYS A 410 -102.04 28.74 24.87
C LYS A 410 -101.01 29.67 24.23
N ALA A 411 -101.43 30.86 23.77
CA ALA A 411 -100.51 31.85 23.20
C ALA A 411 -99.50 32.35 24.25
N TYR A 412 -99.95 32.59 25.49
CA TYR A 412 -99.08 33.02 26.58
C TYR A 412 -98.07 31.94 26.99
N LYS A 413 -98.50 30.68 27.09
CA LYS A 413 -97.62 29.52 27.33
C LYS A 413 -96.56 29.38 26.22
N LYS A 414 -96.93 29.54 24.94
CA LYS A 414 -95.98 29.53 23.82
C LYS A 414 -94.95 30.67 23.92
N ILE A 415 -95.37 31.88 24.28
CA ILE A 415 -94.46 33.02 24.44
C ILE A 415 -93.48 32.79 25.60
N ILE A 416 -93.95 32.26 26.74
CA ILE A 416 -93.08 31.92 27.88
C ILE A 416 -92.07 30.86 27.47
N GLN A 417 -92.50 29.81 26.76
CA GLN A 417 -91.59 28.76 26.27
C GLN A 417 -90.53 29.33 25.32
N ILE A 418 -90.89 30.25 24.41
CA ILE A 418 -89.94 30.92 23.52
C ILE A 418 -88.96 31.79 24.32
N ALA A 419 -89.43 32.51 25.34
CA ALA A 419 -88.58 33.34 26.20
C ALA A 419 -87.61 32.50 27.06
N GLN A 420 -88.10 31.41 27.65
CA GLN A 420 -87.28 30.45 28.39
C GLN A 420 -86.23 29.80 27.47
N LYS A 421 -86.64 29.35 26.28
CA LYS A 421 -85.72 28.79 25.29
C LYS A 421 -84.64 29.79 24.92
N LYS A 422 -85.00 31.06 24.67
CA LYS A 422 -84.02 32.11 24.38
C LYS A 422 -83.05 32.35 25.54
N ALA A 423 -83.53 32.32 26.79
CA ALA A 423 -82.67 32.47 27.97
C ALA A 423 -81.68 31.29 28.11
N MET A 424 -82.13 30.07 27.83
CA MET A 424 -81.26 28.89 27.80
C MET A 424 -80.24 28.96 26.65
N ASP A 425 -80.66 29.39 25.46
CA ASP A 425 -79.78 29.57 24.30
C ASP A 425 -78.71 30.66 24.57
N THR A 426 -79.07 31.76 25.24
CA THR A 426 -78.09 32.79 25.65
C THR A 426 -77.11 32.27 26.68
N SER A 427 -77.58 31.50 27.67
CA SER A 427 -76.69 30.87 28.67
C SER A 427 -75.73 29.87 28.01
N ALA A 428 -76.21 29.06 27.06
CA ALA A 428 -75.36 28.15 26.29
C ALA A 428 -74.34 28.90 25.40
N ALA A 429 -74.73 30.06 24.85
CA ALA A 429 -73.81 30.90 24.09
C ALA A 429 -72.72 31.52 24.99
N GLU A 430 -73.05 31.94 26.21
CA GLU A 430 -72.10 32.42 27.20
C GLU A 430 -71.11 31.34 27.63
N GLU A 431 -71.59 30.11 27.87
CA GLU A 431 -70.72 28.96 28.16
C GLU A 431 -69.76 28.65 27.00
N ARG A 432 -70.26 28.66 25.76
CA ARG A 432 -69.41 28.52 24.56
C ARG A 432 -68.38 29.65 24.47
N MET A 433 -68.75 30.88 24.77
CA MET A 433 -67.83 32.01 24.78
C MET A 433 -66.74 31.83 25.85
N ALA A 434 -67.08 31.34 27.04
CA ALA A 434 -66.12 31.03 28.09
C ALA A 434 -65.13 29.93 27.65
N ILE A 435 -65.62 28.88 26.99
CA ILE A 435 -64.77 27.83 26.41
C ILE A 435 -63.85 28.42 25.34
N LEU A 436 -64.37 29.22 24.41
CA LEU A 436 -63.58 29.85 23.34
C LEU A 436 -62.50 30.79 23.90
N ILE A 437 -62.77 31.51 25.00
CA ILE A 437 -61.77 32.34 25.69
C ILE A 437 -60.65 31.46 26.26
N ALA A 438 -60.99 30.34 26.89
CA ALA A 438 -60.00 29.40 27.42
C ALA A 438 -59.18 28.73 26.31
N GLU A 439 -59.83 28.34 25.21
CA GLU A 439 -59.16 27.79 24.03
C GLU A 439 -58.25 28.80 23.35
N LYS A 440 -58.70 30.06 23.21
CA LYS A 440 -57.86 31.16 22.72
C LYS A 440 -56.63 31.34 23.61
N SER A 441 -56.79 31.37 24.93
CA SER A 441 -55.65 31.50 25.85
C SER A 441 -54.65 30.34 25.69
N LYS A 442 -55.14 29.11 25.54
CA LYS A 442 -54.30 27.94 25.24
C LYS A 442 -53.62 28.06 23.87
N ALA A 443 -54.32 28.57 22.85
CA ALA A 443 -53.78 28.79 21.51
C ALA A 443 -52.69 29.87 21.53
N ASP A 444 -52.88 30.97 22.26
CA ASP A 444 -51.90 32.04 22.44
C ASP A 444 -50.65 31.50 23.16
N GLN A 445 -50.81 30.71 24.22
CA GLN A 445 -49.67 30.06 24.90
C GLN A 445 -48.89 29.15 23.95
N LYS A 446 -49.59 28.31 23.17
CA LYS A 446 -48.95 27.46 22.15
C LYS A 446 -48.25 28.28 21.07
N TYR A 447 -48.85 29.38 20.63
CA TYR A 447 -48.27 30.29 19.65
C TYR A 447 -46.97 30.92 20.17
N PHE A 448 -46.95 31.43 21.41
CA PHE A 448 -45.75 32.00 22.00
C PHE A 448 -44.65 30.95 22.23
N ALA A 449 -45.01 29.74 22.66
CA ALA A 449 -44.06 28.64 22.77
C ALA A 449 -43.45 28.28 21.41
N ALA A 450 -44.29 28.10 20.38
CA ALA A 450 -43.83 27.82 19.02
C ALA A 450 -42.97 28.96 18.44
N ARG A 451 -43.29 30.23 18.76
CA ARG A 451 -42.50 31.39 18.36
C ARG A 451 -41.11 31.37 19.00
N LYS A 452 -41.03 31.07 20.29
CA LYS A 452 -39.77 30.95 21.03
C LYS A 452 -38.91 29.80 20.48
N ASP A 453 -39.54 28.66 20.18
CA ASP A 453 -38.86 27.53 19.56
C ASP A 453 -38.36 27.88 18.15
N ALA A 454 -39.17 28.57 17.34
CA ALA A 454 -38.77 29.05 16.03
C ALA A 454 -37.58 30.04 16.10
N ASP A 455 -37.56 30.96 17.05
CA ASP A 455 -36.43 31.87 17.26
C ASP A 455 -35.16 31.12 17.70
N THR A 456 -35.30 30.10 18.53
CA THR A 456 -34.20 29.22 18.94
C THR A 456 -33.63 28.46 17.74
N ARG A 457 -34.49 27.87 16.89
CA ARG A 457 -34.08 27.20 15.65
C ARG A 457 -33.43 28.15 14.66
N ASN A 458 -33.93 29.38 14.51
CA ASN A 458 -33.31 30.39 13.66
C ASN A 458 -31.89 30.78 14.14
N ASN A 459 -31.66 30.83 15.46
CA ASN A 459 -30.35 31.05 16.02
C ASN A 459 -29.40 29.86 15.75
N GLU A 460 -29.87 28.62 15.91
CA GLU A 460 -29.12 27.41 15.55
C GLU A 460 -28.75 27.40 14.07
N ILE A 461 -29.69 27.71 13.17
CA ILE A 461 -29.45 27.79 11.72
C ILE A 461 -28.37 28.83 11.41
N ARG A 462 -28.42 30.01 12.05
CA ARG A 462 -27.38 31.05 11.87
C ARG A 462 -26.01 30.57 12.34
N SER A 463 -25.94 29.90 13.48
CA SER A 463 -24.71 29.32 14.02
C SER A 463 -24.13 28.26 13.08
N LEU A 464 -24.98 27.33 12.62
CA LEU A 464 -24.60 26.27 11.67
C LEU A 464 -24.14 26.84 10.33
N ARG A 465 -24.80 27.88 9.80
CA ARG A 465 -24.35 28.57 8.58
C ARG A 465 -22.98 29.21 8.76
N HIS A 466 -22.74 29.87 9.89
CA HIS A 466 -21.44 30.45 10.19
C HIS A 466 -20.35 29.37 10.30
N GLN A 467 -20.64 28.27 11.00
CA GLN A 467 -19.73 27.13 11.11
C GLN A 467 -19.45 26.48 9.74
N ASN A 468 -20.47 26.32 8.89
CA ASN A 468 -20.31 25.76 7.55
C ASN A 468 -19.48 26.68 6.63
N SER A 469 -19.69 28.00 6.72
CA SER A 469 -18.86 28.99 6.02
C SER A 469 -17.39 28.87 6.43
N LYS A 470 -17.11 28.73 7.74
CA LYS A 470 -15.75 28.57 8.26
C LYS A 470 -15.14 27.23 7.83
N SER A 471 -15.93 26.15 7.84
CA SER A 471 -15.49 24.85 7.32
C SER A 471 -15.15 24.91 5.83
N SER A 472 -15.95 25.64 5.05
CA SER A 472 -15.71 25.84 3.61
C SER A 472 -14.43 26.64 3.35
N GLU A 473 -14.15 27.66 4.15
CA GLU A 473 -12.90 28.42 4.10
C GLU A 473 -11.68 27.55 4.45
N ILE A 474 -11.77 26.71 5.49
CA ILE A 474 -10.72 25.76 5.86
C ILE A 474 -10.48 24.76 4.72
N ILE A 475 -11.54 24.24 4.10
CA ILE A 475 -11.41 23.33 2.94
C ILE A 475 -10.71 24.03 1.78
N ALA A 476 -11.04 25.30 1.49
CA ALA A 476 -10.38 26.07 0.44
C ALA A 476 -8.89 26.27 0.73
N GLN A 477 -8.52 26.59 1.98
CA GLN A 477 -7.12 26.69 2.41
C GLN A 477 -6.38 25.36 2.28
N LEU A 478 -7.00 24.25 2.68
CA LEU A 478 -6.40 22.91 2.54
C LEU A 478 -6.19 22.53 1.07
N LYS A 479 -7.13 22.87 0.18
CA LYS A 479 -6.96 22.66 -1.27
C LYS A 479 -5.81 23.47 -1.87
N ASP A 480 -5.66 24.73 -1.45
CA ASP A 480 -4.54 25.57 -1.90
C ASP A 480 -3.20 25.01 -1.41
N LEU A 481 -3.11 24.60 -0.14
CA LEU A 481 -1.94 23.92 0.41
C LEU A 481 -1.61 22.61 -0.31
N GLU A 482 -2.63 21.81 -0.67
CA GLU A 482 -2.43 20.60 -1.47
C GLU A 482 -1.86 20.93 -2.86
N SER A 483 -2.37 21.97 -3.51
CA SER A 483 -1.86 22.45 -4.82
C SER A 483 -0.40 22.89 -4.73
N GLN A 484 -0.04 23.65 -3.69
CA GLN A 484 1.33 24.07 -3.42
C GLN A 484 2.25 22.87 -3.17
N ASN A 485 1.81 21.89 -2.37
CA ASN A 485 2.57 20.66 -2.11
C ASN A 485 2.76 19.81 -3.37
N ARG A 486 1.74 19.67 -4.22
CA ARG A 486 1.86 18.97 -5.52
C ARG A 486 2.88 19.65 -6.43
N THR A 487 2.89 20.98 -6.45
CA THR A 487 3.88 21.77 -7.20
C THR A 487 5.29 21.55 -6.65
N LEU A 488 5.46 21.56 -5.32
CA LEU A 488 6.75 21.29 -4.68
C LEU A 488 7.26 19.88 -4.99
N LEU A 489 6.39 18.86 -4.91
CA LEU A 489 6.74 17.49 -5.27
C LEU A 489 7.17 17.38 -6.74
N GLY A 490 6.44 17.99 -7.67
CA GLY A 490 6.82 18.04 -9.08
C GLY A 490 8.19 18.70 -9.31
N ASN A 491 8.50 19.76 -8.57
CA ASN A 491 9.81 20.41 -8.63
C ASN A 491 10.93 19.52 -8.06
N LEU A 492 10.68 18.85 -6.94
CA LEU A 492 11.64 17.92 -6.32
C LEU A 492 11.89 16.71 -7.22
N ASP A 493 10.86 16.15 -7.85
CA ASP A 493 11.00 15.05 -8.81
C ASP A 493 11.85 15.48 -10.01
N LYS A 494 11.62 16.68 -10.54
CA LYS A 494 12.45 17.23 -11.63
C LYS A 494 13.91 17.39 -11.21
N GLN A 495 14.17 17.95 -10.03
CA GLN A 495 15.53 18.08 -9.50
C GLN A 495 16.20 16.70 -9.30
N LEU A 496 15.45 15.70 -8.85
CA LEU A 496 15.94 14.34 -8.68
C LEU A 496 16.29 13.71 -10.03
N THR A 497 15.47 13.93 -11.07
CA THR A 497 15.78 13.47 -12.43
C THR A 497 17.01 14.16 -12.99
N ASP A 498 17.15 15.47 -12.80
CA ASP A 498 18.30 16.25 -13.27
C ASP A 498 19.59 15.78 -12.57
N LEU A 499 19.55 15.56 -11.25
CA LEU A 499 20.67 15.02 -10.48
C LEU A 499 21.05 13.60 -10.91
N LYS A 500 20.07 12.74 -11.21
CA LYS A 500 20.34 11.39 -11.75
C LYS A 500 21.04 11.45 -13.10
N GLN A 501 20.60 12.34 -13.99
CA GLN A 501 21.23 12.53 -15.31
C GLN A 501 22.66 13.08 -15.16
N ALA A 502 22.86 14.09 -14.31
CA ALA A 502 24.18 14.65 -14.03
C ALA A 502 25.12 13.59 -13.44
N ASN A 503 24.64 12.77 -12.50
CA ASN A 503 25.45 11.71 -11.90
C ASN A 503 25.80 10.61 -12.93
N ALA A 504 24.86 10.25 -13.83
CA ALA A 504 25.14 9.34 -14.93
C ALA A 504 26.22 9.89 -15.87
N ALA A 505 26.16 11.18 -16.21
CA ALA A 505 27.18 11.84 -17.01
C ALA A 505 28.57 11.80 -16.31
N LEU A 506 28.63 12.17 -15.03
CA LEU A 506 29.86 12.11 -14.24
C LEU A 506 30.42 10.69 -14.13
N MET A 507 29.56 9.67 -13.98
CA MET A 507 29.98 8.27 -13.99
C MET A 507 30.60 7.86 -15.33
N THR A 508 30.02 8.30 -16.46
CA THR A 508 30.60 8.01 -17.78
C THR A 508 31.94 8.72 -18.00
N GLU A 509 32.07 9.96 -17.53
CA GLU A 509 33.32 10.72 -17.60
C GLU A 509 34.40 10.10 -16.71
N ASN A 510 34.08 9.71 -15.48
CA ASN A 510 34.99 8.99 -14.59
C ASN A 510 35.49 7.70 -15.23
N LYS A 511 34.60 6.89 -15.81
CA LYS A 511 35.00 5.66 -16.51
C LYS A 511 35.93 5.95 -17.69
N LYS A 512 35.65 7.01 -18.46
CA LYS A 512 36.52 7.46 -19.55
C LYS A 512 37.90 7.87 -19.03
N MET A 513 37.96 8.65 -17.96
CA MET A 513 39.21 9.08 -17.33
C MET A 513 40.01 7.89 -16.77
N GLU A 514 39.33 6.92 -16.15
CA GLU A 514 39.96 5.70 -15.65
C GLU A 514 40.57 4.89 -16.79
N THR A 515 39.84 4.69 -17.90
CA THR A 515 40.39 4.00 -19.08
C THR A 515 41.58 4.73 -19.69
N ALA A 516 41.51 6.07 -19.81
CA ALA A 516 42.62 6.87 -20.33
C ALA A 516 43.85 6.82 -19.41
N SER A 517 43.65 6.80 -18.09
CA SER A 517 44.70 6.64 -17.10
C SER A 517 45.39 5.28 -17.21
N LEU A 518 44.60 4.19 -17.32
CA LEU A 518 45.13 2.84 -17.52
C LEU A 518 45.94 2.72 -18.81
N ASP A 519 45.48 3.32 -19.91
CA ASP A 519 46.21 3.32 -21.17
C ASP A 519 47.50 4.14 -21.10
N ALA A 520 47.48 5.30 -20.40
CA ALA A 520 48.68 6.08 -20.15
C ALA A 520 49.71 5.32 -19.29
N LEU A 521 49.23 4.57 -18.28
CA LEU A 521 50.07 3.73 -17.43
C LEU A 521 50.73 2.60 -18.23
N ARG A 522 49.95 1.88 -19.05
CA ARG A 522 50.48 0.85 -19.97
C ARG A 522 51.52 1.40 -20.95
N ARG A 523 51.28 2.59 -21.52
CA ARG A 523 52.25 3.27 -22.39
C ARG A 523 53.53 3.61 -21.62
N THR A 524 53.40 4.09 -20.39
CA THR A 524 54.54 4.42 -19.54
C THR A 524 55.37 3.19 -19.20
N GLU A 525 54.73 2.06 -18.84
CA GLU A 525 55.41 0.78 -18.62
C GLU A 525 56.14 0.29 -19.87
N SER A 526 55.49 0.37 -21.05
CA SER A 526 56.12 0.02 -22.32
C SER A 526 57.34 0.87 -22.62
N LEU A 527 57.26 2.19 -22.43
CA LEU A 527 58.38 3.11 -22.61
C LEU A 527 59.50 2.82 -21.62
N ASN A 528 59.18 2.57 -20.34
CA ASN A 528 60.17 2.19 -19.33
C ASN A 528 60.91 0.91 -19.70
N LYS A 529 60.21 -0.09 -20.26
CA LYS A 529 60.85 -1.31 -20.77
C LYS A 529 61.80 -1.01 -21.92
N GLN A 530 61.39 -0.20 -22.89
CA GLN A 530 62.27 0.22 -24.00
C GLN A 530 63.50 1.00 -23.50
N VAL A 531 63.33 1.89 -22.52
CA VAL A 531 64.43 2.63 -21.89
C VAL A 531 65.39 1.66 -21.19
N ALA A 532 64.88 0.66 -20.48
CA ALA A 532 65.71 -0.37 -19.84
C ALA A 532 66.50 -1.19 -20.88
N ASP A 533 65.84 -1.62 -21.97
CA ASP A 533 66.48 -2.38 -23.05
C ASP A 533 67.58 -1.56 -23.74
N LEU A 534 67.32 -0.29 -24.06
CA LEU A 534 68.31 0.64 -24.61
C LEU A 534 69.47 0.88 -23.64
N THR A 535 69.18 1.04 -22.35
CA THR A 535 70.20 1.22 -21.31
C THR A 535 71.11 -0.01 -21.23
N ASN A 536 70.54 -1.22 -21.29
CA ASN A 536 71.31 -2.46 -21.30
C ASN A 536 72.15 -2.60 -22.57
N LEU A 537 71.61 -2.21 -23.72
CA LEU A 537 72.36 -2.20 -24.98
C LEU A 537 73.55 -1.24 -24.93
N VAL A 538 73.37 -0.03 -24.39
CA VAL A 538 74.46 0.94 -24.18
C VAL A 538 75.52 0.36 -23.26
N LYS A 539 75.15 -0.20 -22.10
CA LYS A 539 76.09 -0.85 -21.18
C LYS A 539 76.88 -1.98 -21.85
N SER A 540 76.21 -2.81 -22.65
CA SER A 540 76.86 -3.89 -23.41
C SER A 540 77.85 -3.34 -24.45
N LYS A 541 77.47 -2.29 -25.18
CA LYS A 541 78.33 -1.64 -26.17
C LYS A 541 79.54 -0.96 -25.51
N ASP A 542 79.36 -0.32 -24.36
CA ASP A 542 80.44 0.32 -23.61
C ASP A 542 81.43 -0.73 -23.10
N ALA A 543 80.94 -1.85 -22.55
CA ALA A 543 81.78 -2.97 -22.14
C ALA A 543 82.56 -3.56 -23.32
N ALA A 544 81.90 -3.80 -24.46
CA ALA A 544 82.56 -4.28 -25.68
C ALA A 544 83.62 -3.29 -26.19
N SER A 545 83.32 -1.99 -26.16
CA SER A 545 84.26 -0.93 -26.56
C SER A 545 85.47 -0.86 -25.62
N ALA A 546 85.28 -1.06 -24.31
CA ALA A 546 86.36 -1.13 -23.34
C ALA A 546 87.30 -2.32 -23.62
N VAL A 547 86.74 -3.50 -23.89
CA VAL A 547 87.52 -4.71 -24.26
C VAL A 547 88.30 -4.47 -25.55
N VAL A 548 87.70 -3.84 -26.56
CA VAL A 548 88.41 -3.50 -27.82
C VAL A 548 89.55 -2.51 -27.56
N ARG A 549 89.33 -1.49 -26.72
CA ARG A 549 90.39 -0.54 -26.33
C ARG A 549 91.54 -1.25 -25.62
N GLU A 550 91.25 -2.11 -24.64
CA GLU A 550 92.27 -2.88 -23.92
C GLU A 550 93.05 -3.81 -24.86
N ARG A 551 92.37 -4.47 -25.79
CA ARG A 551 93.03 -5.27 -26.83
C ARG A 551 93.94 -4.41 -27.72
N ASN A 552 93.49 -3.24 -28.15
CA ASN A 552 94.30 -2.33 -28.96
C ASN A 552 95.54 -1.84 -28.19
N THR A 553 95.39 -1.45 -26.93
CA THR A 553 96.54 -1.02 -26.11
C THR A 553 97.52 -2.18 -25.91
N MET A 554 97.05 -3.40 -25.65
CA MET A 554 97.91 -4.60 -25.60
C MET A 554 98.67 -4.80 -26.92
N GLN A 555 97.96 -4.76 -28.06
CA GLN A 555 98.57 -4.89 -29.39
C GLN A 555 99.59 -3.78 -29.66
N GLU A 556 99.31 -2.53 -29.29
CA GLU A 556 100.26 -1.41 -29.38
C GLU A 556 101.52 -1.68 -28.54
N THR A 557 101.37 -2.18 -27.31
CA THR A 557 102.53 -2.55 -26.48
C THR A 557 103.34 -3.70 -27.06
N GLU A 558 102.69 -4.70 -27.67
CA GLU A 558 103.38 -5.80 -28.37
C GLU A 558 104.11 -5.29 -29.61
N VAL A 559 103.49 -4.41 -30.41
CA VAL A 559 104.13 -3.76 -31.55
C VAL A 559 105.37 -3.00 -31.09
N GLU A 560 105.31 -2.26 -30.00
CA GLU A 560 106.47 -1.51 -29.49
C GLU A 560 107.58 -2.44 -28.98
N LYS A 561 107.24 -3.54 -28.29
CA LYS A 561 108.21 -4.58 -27.92
C LYS A 561 108.86 -5.22 -29.14
N MET A 562 108.08 -5.48 -30.20
CA MET A 562 108.59 -6.04 -31.44
C MET A 562 109.48 -5.05 -32.19
N LYS A 563 109.16 -3.75 -32.20
CA LYS A 563 110.05 -2.70 -32.72
C LYS A 563 111.38 -2.68 -31.99
N VAL A 564 111.38 -2.69 -30.66
CA VAL A 564 112.62 -2.71 -29.85
C VAL A 564 113.45 -3.97 -30.13
N ARG A 565 112.81 -5.15 -30.22
CA ARG A 565 113.50 -6.38 -30.61
C ARG A 565 114.08 -6.27 -32.01
N LEU A 566 113.34 -5.69 -32.96
CA LEU A 566 113.77 -5.51 -34.34
C LEU A 566 114.95 -4.54 -34.41
N GLU A 567 114.93 -3.42 -33.69
CA GLU A 567 116.07 -2.50 -33.53
C GLU A 567 117.28 -3.19 -32.89
N HIS A 568 117.09 -4.03 -31.86
CA HIS A 568 118.17 -4.79 -31.23
C HIS A 568 118.79 -5.78 -32.22
N THR A 569 117.97 -6.56 -32.93
CA THR A 569 118.46 -7.48 -33.98
C THR A 569 119.12 -6.74 -35.15
N GLN A 570 118.66 -5.53 -35.50
CA GLN A 570 119.33 -4.68 -36.49
C GLN A 570 120.69 -4.20 -35.99
N LYS A 571 120.79 -3.75 -34.73
CA LYS A 571 122.07 -3.40 -34.09
C LYS A 571 123.01 -4.59 -34.00
N ASP A 572 122.51 -5.78 -33.67
CA ASP A 572 123.30 -7.00 -33.62
C ASP A 572 123.79 -7.39 -35.02
N ARG A 573 122.92 -7.33 -36.03
CA ARG A 573 123.30 -7.52 -37.43
C ARG A 573 124.39 -6.52 -37.84
N ASP A 574 124.23 -5.25 -37.49
CA ASP A 574 125.21 -4.21 -37.82
C ASP A 574 126.53 -4.40 -37.05
N ASN A 575 126.47 -4.86 -35.80
CA ASN A 575 127.64 -5.28 -35.01
C ASN A 575 128.32 -6.51 -35.62
N TRP A 576 127.58 -7.51 -36.07
CA TRP A 576 128.11 -8.69 -36.77
C TRP A 576 128.70 -8.32 -38.13
N LYS A 577 128.07 -7.39 -38.85
CA LYS A 577 128.62 -6.82 -40.08
C LYS A 577 129.92 -6.06 -39.81
N ASN A 578 129.98 -5.26 -38.74
CA ASN A 578 131.20 -4.57 -38.31
C ASN A 578 132.29 -5.53 -37.83
N LYS A 579 131.95 -6.61 -37.12
CA LYS A 579 132.89 -7.69 -36.75
C LYS A 579 133.38 -8.46 -37.96
N ALA A 580 132.52 -8.72 -38.94
CA ALA A 580 132.93 -9.33 -40.21
C ALA A 580 133.85 -8.40 -41.01
N LEU A 581 133.60 -7.09 -41.00
CA LEU A 581 134.49 -6.07 -41.58
C LEU A 581 135.81 -5.93 -40.80
N SER A 582 135.79 -6.07 -39.47
CA SER A 582 136.99 -6.04 -38.61
C SER A 582 137.84 -7.30 -38.76
N ASN A 583 137.22 -8.49 -38.87
CA ASN A 583 137.92 -9.74 -39.14
C ASN A 583 138.44 -9.78 -40.57
N ALA A 584 137.72 -9.19 -41.53
CA ALA A 584 138.23 -8.98 -42.88
C ALA A 584 139.42 -8.00 -42.88
N SER A 585 139.44 -7.02 -41.97
CA SER A 585 140.56 -6.07 -41.82
C SER A 585 141.81 -6.71 -41.20
N GLU A 586 141.69 -7.63 -40.24
CA GLU A 586 142.85 -8.38 -39.71
C GLU A 586 143.40 -9.40 -40.72
N GLU A 587 142.55 -10.00 -41.57
CA GLU A 587 143.01 -10.82 -42.71
C GLU A 587 143.56 -9.98 -43.88
N GLU A 588 143.05 -8.76 -44.14
CA GLU A 588 143.59 -7.84 -45.17
C GLU A 588 144.90 -7.15 -44.72
N GLU A 589 145.11 -6.90 -43.42
CA GLU A 589 146.32 -6.26 -42.90
C GLU A 589 147.51 -7.23 -42.84
N MET A 590 147.26 -8.54 -42.71
CA MET A 590 148.29 -9.59 -42.83
C MET A 590 148.72 -9.89 -44.28
N LEU A 591 147.96 -9.46 -45.30
CA LEU A 591 148.28 -9.61 -46.73
C LEU A 591 148.70 -8.26 -47.41
N ARG A 592 148.71 -7.19 -46.61
CA ARG A 592 149.13 -5.79 -46.82
C ARG A 592 150.48 -5.47 -47.43
N VAL A 593 151.57 -5.76 -46.71
CA VAL A 593 152.82 -5.01 -46.90
C VAL A 593 154.05 -5.90 -46.74
N SER A 594 154.18 -6.81 -47.68
CA SER A 594 155.45 -7.25 -48.23
C SER A 594 155.45 -6.99 -49.74
N ASP A 595 155.52 -5.72 -50.16
CA ASP A 595 156.07 -5.34 -51.47
C ASP A 595 156.45 -3.84 -51.54
N PRO A 596 157.67 -3.46 -51.97
CA PRO A 596 158.13 -2.07 -52.00
C PRO A 596 158.16 -1.46 -53.41
N ARG A 597 157.65 -0.21 -53.58
CA ARG A 597 158.13 0.77 -54.59
C ARG A 597 157.53 2.20 -54.43
N LYS A 598 158.40 3.11 -53.93
CA LYS A 598 158.78 4.49 -54.36
C LYS A 598 157.77 5.62 -54.73
N GLN A 599 158.01 6.76 -54.04
CA GLN A 599 158.15 8.19 -54.50
C GLN A 599 156.88 8.89 -55.03
N SER A 600 156.39 10.02 -54.52
CA SER A 600 156.98 11.24 -53.93
C SER A 600 156.25 11.68 -52.65
#